data_AF-A0AB40CVG3-F1
#
_entry.id   AF-A0AB40CVG3-F1
#
_cell.length_a   1.000
_cell.length_b   1.000
_cell.length_c   1.000
_cell.angle_alpha   90.00
_cell.angle_beta   90.00
_cell.angle_gamma   90.00
#
_symmetry.space_group_name_H-M   'P 1'
#
loop_
_entity.id
_entity.type
_entity.pdbx_description
1 polymer ?
#
loop_
_entity_poly.entity_id
_entity_poly.type
_entity_poly.pdbx_seq_one_letter_code
_entity_poly.pdbx_strand_id
1 'polypeptide(L)'
;MPNELRAFIWDRRSRRHNLSTATIPPVKNDLASDHNHSSPPAPWLLDLIAYQVDLITTLLLSLISPFFTSLFVGPESSDLAALADSDRPARALLDSPAARTALSLALSHPSSGAGDDPLCQWLYDTLQSPDLDLRLVPLSFIPLVSGLYLSRVISGDGATPSLAGFEAVLLAVYSSEVKARAGRPVLISIPDLSLPSLYHTP
;
A
#
# COMPACT_ATOMS: atom_id res chain seq x y z
N MET A 1 4.65 -24.92 -12.79
CA MET A 1 3.20 -24.92 -12.51
C MET A 1 2.65 -23.47 -12.51
N PRO A 2 2.40 -22.82 -13.67
CA PRO A 2 2.00 -21.40 -13.72
C PRO A 2 0.65 -21.11 -14.43
N ASN A 3 -0.24 -22.10 -14.61
CA ASN A 3 -1.44 -21.93 -15.46
C ASN A 3 -2.76 -21.66 -14.70
N GLU A 4 -2.79 -21.84 -13.37
CA GLU A 4 -4.02 -21.77 -12.56
C GLU A 4 -4.51 -20.32 -12.32
N LEU A 5 -3.61 -19.34 -12.24
CA LEU A 5 -3.96 -17.95 -11.92
C LEU A 5 -4.64 -17.19 -13.07
N ARG A 6 -4.41 -17.60 -14.32
CA ARG A 6 -5.08 -17.00 -15.48
C ARG A 6 -6.53 -17.50 -15.62
N ALA A 7 -6.82 -18.72 -15.16
CA ALA A 7 -8.18 -19.27 -15.17
C ALA A 7 -9.10 -18.57 -14.15
N PHE A 8 -8.56 -18.18 -13.00
CA PHE A 8 -9.34 -17.51 -11.95
C PHE A 8 -9.81 -16.10 -12.33
N ILE A 9 -9.04 -15.39 -13.17
CA ILE A 9 -9.37 -14.04 -13.64
C ILE A 9 -10.45 -14.08 -14.74
N TRP A 10 -10.51 -15.15 -15.55
CA TRP A 10 -11.51 -15.27 -16.62
C TRP A 10 -12.90 -15.69 -16.11
N ASP A 11 -13.00 -16.59 -15.11
CA ASP A 11 -14.29 -17.09 -14.58
C ASP A 11 -15.16 -15.98 -13.95
N ARG A 12 -14.55 -14.93 -13.39
CA ARG A 12 -15.28 -13.81 -12.77
C ARG A 12 -15.98 -12.90 -13.77
N ARG A 13 -15.57 -12.90 -15.04
CA ARG A 13 -16.18 -12.06 -16.09
C ARG A 13 -17.45 -12.70 -16.68
N SER A 14 -17.51 -14.03 -16.76
CA SER A 14 -18.67 -14.75 -17.32
C SER A 14 -19.89 -14.81 -16.41
N ARG A 15 -19.74 -14.68 -15.08
CA ARG A 15 -20.88 -14.75 -14.14
C ARG A 15 -21.69 -13.46 -14.00
N ARG A 16 -21.20 -12.31 -14.49
CA ARG A 16 -21.95 -11.03 -14.38
C ARG A 16 -23.05 -10.87 -15.43
N HIS A 17 -23.10 -11.69 -16.48
CA HIS A 17 -24.07 -11.51 -17.57
C HIS A 17 -25.36 -12.33 -17.42
N ASN A 18 -25.50 -13.19 -16.41
CA ASN A 18 -26.64 -14.11 -16.28
C ASN A 18 -27.48 -13.99 -14.99
N LEU A 19 -27.30 -12.96 -14.16
CA LEU A 19 -28.20 -12.70 -13.02
C LEU A 19 -28.99 -11.42 -13.23
N SER A 20 -29.97 -11.48 -14.13
CA SER A 20 -31.15 -10.63 -14.06
C SER A 20 -32.36 -11.53 -14.30
N THR A 21 -33.42 -11.30 -13.52
CA THR A 21 -34.70 -12.03 -13.49
C THR A 21 -34.77 -13.26 -12.57
N ALA A 22 -35.11 -13.03 -11.30
CA ALA A 22 -35.89 -13.97 -10.49
C ALA A 22 -36.60 -13.23 -9.36
N THR A 23 -37.90 -13.01 -9.54
CA THR A 23 -38.87 -12.51 -8.55
C THR A 23 -39.16 -13.57 -7.49
N ILE A 24 -39.17 -13.21 -6.19
CA ILE A 24 -39.60 -14.07 -5.08
C ILE A 24 -40.50 -13.25 -4.10
N PRO A 25 -41.65 -13.78 -3.62
CA PRO A 25 -42.71 -13.07 -2.88
C PRO A 25 -42.44 -12.88 -1.36
N PRO A 26 -43.25 -12.07 -0.63
CA PRO A 26 -42.92 -11.65 0.73
C PRO A 26 -43.25 -12.71 1.78
N VAL A 27 -42.26 -13.00 2.64
CA VAL A 27 -42.42 -13.79 3.86
C VAL A 27 -42.55 -12.84 5.06
N LYS A 28 -43.56 -13.13 5.88
CA LYS A 28 -44.02 -12.40 7.06
C LYS A 28 -43.14 -12.81 8.26
N ASN A 29 -42.49 -11.86 8.94
CA ASN A 29 -41.76 -12.12 10.18
C ASN A 29 -42.37 -11.30 11.32
N ASP A 30 -42.99 -12.00 12.27
CA ASP A 30 -43.38 -11.49 13.58
C ASP A 30 -42.22 -11.72 14.59
N LEU A 31 -41.97 -10.66 15.38
CA LEU A 31 -41.33 -10.57 16.71
C LEU A 31 -40.18 -11.53 17.10
N ALA A 32 -39.02 -10.94 17.43
CA ALA A 32 -38.50 -10.92 18.80
C ALA A 32 -37.28 -9.99 18.94
N SER A 33 -37.31 -9.25 20.05
CA SER A 33 -36.30 -8.35 20.59
C SER A 33 -34.94 -9.03 20.84
N ASP A 34 -33.85 -8.37 20.48
CA ASP A 34 -32.65 -8.35 21.33
C ASP A 34 -31.81 -7.09 21.07
N HIS A 35 -31.72 -6.25 22.10
CA HIS A 35 -30.82 -5.11 22.19
C HIS A 35 -29.39 -5.60 22.38
N ASN A 36 -28.55 -5.45 21.35
CA ASN A 36 -27.09 -5.42 21.53
C ASN A 36 -26.54 -4.16 20.87
N HIS A 37 -26.44 -3.10 21.67
CA HIS A 37 -25.65 -1.91 21.35
C HIS A 37 -24.17 -2.32 21.26
N SER A 38 -23.73 -2.64 20.06
CA SER A 38 -22.31 -2.60 19.69
C SER A 38 -22.02 -1.18 19.23
N SER A 39 -21.40 -0.37 20.11
CA SER A 39 -20.95 0.97 19.76
C SER A 39 -19.98 0.89 18.56
N PRO A 40 -20.17 1.69 17.49
CA PRO A 40 -19.18 1.77 16.42
C PRO A 40 -17.87 2.36 16.96
N PRO A 41 -16.71 2.01 16.37
CA PRO A 41 -15.45 2.67 16.71
C PRO A 41 -15.62 4.17 16.52
N ALA A 42 -15.12 4.95 17.47
CA ALA A 42 -15.48 6.34 17.61
C ALA A 42 -15.06 7.15 16.37
N PRO A 43 -15.97 7.93 15.77
CA PRO A 43 -15.77 8.62 14.48
C PRO A 43 -14.58 9.58 14.51
N TRP A 44 -14.23 10.11 15.69
CA TRP A 44 -13.12 11.03 15.88
C TRP A 44 -11.75 10.44 15.52
N LEU A 45 -11.57 9.11 15.56
CA LEU A 45 -10.27 8.50 15.25
C LEU A 45 -10.01 8.48 13.74
N LEU A 46 -11.05 8.21 12.95
CA LEU A 46 -11.00 8.31 11.49
C LEU A 46 -10.91 9.78 11.06
N ASP A 47 -11.62 10.67 11.74
CA ASP A 47 -11.51 12.12 11.52
C ASP A 47 -10.10 12.62 11.87
N LEU A 48 -9.44 12.09 12.91
CA LEU A 48 -8.07 12.46 13.25
C LEU A 48 -7.07 12.00 12.19
N ILE A 49 -7.23 10.79 11.64
CA ILE A 49 -6.36 10.26 10.59
C ILE A 49 -6.60 11.01 9.27
N ALA A 50 -7.87 11.24 8.90
CA ALA A 50 -8.22 12.01 7.71
C ALA A 50 -7.74 13.47 7.82
N TYR A 51 -7.92 14.09 8.98
CA TYR A 51 -7.44 15.45 9.27
C TYR A 51 -5.91 15.52 9.28
N GLN A 52 -5.22 14.52 9.82
CA GLN A 52 -3.75 14.48 9.79
C GLN A 52 -3.21 14.28 8.37
N VAL A 53 -3.86 13.44 7.55
CA VAL A 53 -3.48 13.25 6.14
C VAL A 53 -3.78 14.51 5.34
N ASP A 54 -4.93 15.14 5.53
CA ASP A 54 -5.32 16.39 4.85
C ASP A 54 -4.44 17.58 5.30
N LEU A 55 -4.07 17.64 6.57
CA LEU A 55 -3.13 18.62 7.11
C LEU A 55 -1.73 18.41 6.54
N ILE A 56 -1.25 17.17 6.41
CA ILE A 56 0.06 16.88 5.82
C ILE A 56 0.07 17.18 4.31
N THR A 57 -0.99 16.85 3.58
CA THR A 57 -1.09 17.13 2.13
C THR A 57 -1.25 18.62 1.85
N THR A 58 -2.05 19.35 2.61
CA THR A 58 -2.22 20.82 2.46
C THR A 58 -0.98 21.60 2.92
N LEU A 59 -0.30 21.13 3.96
CA LEU A 59 0.96 21.71 4.44
C LEU A 59 2.09 21.45 3.44
N LEU A 60 2.14 20.27 2.80
CA LEU A 60 3.02 20.01 1.65
C LEU A 60 2.68 20.91 0.46
N LEU A 61 1.42 20.98 0.02
CA LEU A 61 1.01 21.76 -1.15
C LEU A 61 1.25 23.27 -0.99
N SER A 62 1.11 23.81 0.23
CA SER A 62 1.33 25.24 0.51
C SER A 62 2.81 25.63 0.60
N LEU A 63 3.68 24.74 1.07
CA LEU A 63 5.14 24.94 1.06
C LEU A 63 5.76 24.80 -0.34
N ILE A 64 5.09 24.08 -1.24
CA ILE A 64 5.58 23.80 -2.59
C ILE A 64 5.23 24.91 -3.59
N SER A 65 4.15 25.68 -3.38
CA SER A 65 3.62 26.64 -4.37
C SER A 65 4.58 27.78 -4.81
N PRO A 66 5.41 28.40 -3.95
CA PRO A 66 6.41 29.36 -4.41
C PRO A 66 7.76 28.72 -4.80
N PHE A 67 7.97 27.43 -4.51
CA PHE A 67 9.23 26.72 -4.77
C PHE A 67 9.18 25.95 -6.11
N PHE A 68 7.99 25.55 -6.57
CA PHE A 68 7.80 24.70 -7.75
C PHE A 68 8.15 25.38 -9.07
N THR A 69 7.95 26.69 -9.18
CA THR A 69 8.19 27.42 -10.43
C THR A 69 9.68 27.65 -10.70
N SER A 70 10.55 27.54 -9.68
CA SER A 70 12.01 27.69 -9.85
C SER A 70 12.76 26.37 -10.05
N LEU A 71 12.13 25.21 -9.80
CA LEU A 71 12.79 23.90 -9.86
C LEU A 71 12.42 23.09 -11.12
N PHE A 72 11.38 23.48 -11.86
CA PHE A 72 10.88 22.67 -13.00
C PHE A 72 11.71 22.81 -14.30
N VAL A 73 12.85 23.50 -14.26
CA VAL A 73 13.87 23.49 -15.32
C VAL A 73 15.25 23.43 -14.66
N GLY A 74 15.68 22.24 -14.26
CA GLY A 74 17.00 21.94 -13.67
C GLY A 74 17.37 20.46 -13.86
N PRO A 75 18.66 20.07 -13.74
CA PRO A 75 19.30 18.93 -14.42
C PRO A 75 19.00 17.53 -13.83
N GLU A 76 17.79 17.27 -13.35
CA GLU A 76 17.39 16.04 -12.64
C GLU A 76 17.66 14.74 -13.43
N SER A 77 17.62 14.79 -14.77
CA SER A 77 17.93 13.62 -15.61
C SER A 77 19.40 13.21 -15.59
N SER A 78 20.31 14.15 -15.37
CA SER A 78 21.76 13.89 -15.33
C SER A 78 22.17 13.29 -13.99
N ASP A 79 21.53 13.72 -12.90
CA ASP A 79 21.78 13.19 -11.55
C ASP A 79 21.22 11.76 -11.39
N LEU A 80 20.04 11.46 -11.96
CA LEU A 80 19.50 10.10 -12.00
C LEU A 80 20.32 9.15 -12.88
N ALA A 81 20.86 9.63 -14.00
CA ALA A 81 21.78 8.85 -14.81
C ALA A 81 23.10 8.55 -14.08
N ALA A 82 23.66 9.54 -13.36
CA ALA A 82 24.86 9.36 -12.55
C ALA A 82 24.65 8.38 -11.38
N LEU A 83 23.43 8.28 -10.85
CA LEU A 83 23.07 7.29 -9.82
C LEU A 83 23.12 5.85 -10.36
N ALA A 84 22.75 5.64 -11.63
CA ALA A 84 22.80 4.34 -12.29
C ALA A 84 24.25 3.86 -12.52
N ASP A 85 25.18 4.79 -12.73
CA ASP A 85 26.61 4.51 -12.93
C ASP A 85 27.38 4.30 -11.60
N SER A 86 26.72 4.40 -10.45
CA SER A 86 27.35 4.18 -9.16
C SER A 86 27.63 2.69 -8.87
N ASP A 87 28.63 2.41 -8.04
CA ASP A 87 28.97 1.03 -7.62
C ASP A 87 27.82 0.29 -6.92
N ARG A 88 26.85 1.03 -6.36
CA ARG A 88 25.68 0.51 -5.63
C ARG A 88 24.42 1.31 -5.96
N PRO A 89 23.84 1.13 -7.16
CA PRO A 89 22.78 2.01 -7.66
C PRO A 89 21.50 1.95 -6.82
N ALA A 90 21.16 0.77 -6.26
CA ALA A 90 20.01 0.63 -5.36
C ALA A 90 20.15 1.48 -4.09
N ARG A 91 21.35 1.52 -3.52
CA ARG A 91 21.64 2.29 -2.30
C ARG A 91 21.74 3.78 -2.60
N ALA A 92 22.36 4.13 -3.71
CA ALA A 92 22.43 5.51 -4.18
C ALA A 92 21.03 6.10 -4.44
N LEU A 93 20.10 5.30 -4.97
CA LEU A 93 18.70 5.68 -5.16
C LEU A 93 17.98 5.91 -3.81
N LEU A 94 18.23 5.08 -2.80
CA LEU A 94 17.68 5.25 -1.44
C LEU A 94 18.17 6.52 -0.75
N ASP A 95 19.45 6.84 -0.94
CA ASP A 95 20.10 7.98 -0.29
C ASP A 95 19.80 9.30 -1.02
N SER A 96 19.42 9.24 -2.30
CA SER A 96 19.10 10.43 -3.10
C SER A 96 17.75 11.03 -2.70
N PRO A 97 17.72 12.27 -2.15
CA PRO A 97 16.47 12.93 -1.81
C PRO A 97 15.64 13.28 -3.06
N ALA A 98 16.30 13.62 -4.17
CA ALA A 98 15.65 13.95 -5.45
C ALA A 98 14.93 12.73 -6.06
N ALA A 99 15.55 11.55 -6.04
CA ALA A 99 14.90 10.33 -6.50
C ALA A 99 13.67 9.99 -5.64
N ARG A 100 13.78 10.14 -4.32
CA ARG A 100 12.67 9.88 -3.39
C ARG A 100 11.50 10.84 -3.60
N THR A 101 11.76 12.13 -3.78
CA THR A 101 10.70 13.12 -4.03
C THR A 101 10.03 12.86 -5.37
N ALA A 102 10.78 12.60 -6.44
CA ALA A 102 10.24 12.26 -7.76
C ALA A 102 9.33 11.02 -7.72
N LEU A 103 9.79 9.94 -7.07
CA LEU A 103 8.99 8.72 -6.89
C LEU A 103 7.74 8.96 -6.05
N SER A 104 7.86 9.70 -4.95
CA SER A 104 6.70 10.02 -4.10
C SER A 104 5.65 10.84 -4.84
N LEU A 105 6.09 11.78 -5.68
CA LEU A 105 5.22 12.62 -6.49
C LEU A 105 4.50 11.79 -7.56
N ALA A 106 5.23 10.92 -8.25
CA ALA A 106 4.67 10.00 -9.23
C ALA A 106 3.58 9.09 -8.62
N LEU A 107 3.84 8.52 -7.44
CA LEU A 107 2.86 7.69 -6.71
C LEU A 107 1.63 8.48 -6.24
N SER A 108 1.85 9.74 -5.84
CA SER A 108 0.78 10.62 -5.38
C SER A 108 -0.18 11.07 -6.50
N HIS A 109 0.21 10.89 -7.77
CA HIS A 109 -0.62 11.26 -8.91
C HIS A 109 -1.98 10.52 -8.87
N PRO A 110 -3.12 11.18 -9.16
CA PRO A 110 -4.45 10.56 -9.07
C PRO A 110 -4.65 9.33 -9.96
N SER A 111 -3.90 9.22 -11.05
CA SER A 111 -3.94 8.08 -11.97
C SER A 111 -2.98 6.94 -11.60
N SER A 112 -2.15 7.12 -10.57
CA SER A 112 -1.21 6.07 -10.12
C SER A 112 -1.92 5.01 -9.28
N GLY A 113 -1.41 3.79 -9.35
CA GLY A 113 -1.98 2.63 -8.66
C GLY A 113 -2.80 1.70 -9.55
N ALA A 114 -2.98 2.04 -10.83
CA ALA A 114 -3.60 1.16 -11.80
C ALA A 114 -2.75 -0.10 -12.08
N GLY A 115 -3.39 -1.17 -12.53
CA GLY A 115 -2.70 -2.43 -12.82
C GLY A 115 -1.70 -2.35 -14.00
N ASP A 116 -1.84 -1.32 -14.83
CA ASP A 116 -0.97 -0.98 -15.96
C ASP A 116 0.02 0.16 -15.63
N ASP A 117 0.09 0.61 -14.37
CA ASP A 117 1.04 1.62 -13.94
C ASP A 117 2.48 1.04 -13.95
N PRO A 118 3.38 1.54 -14.82
CA PRO A 118 4.74 1.02 -14.93
C PRO A 118 5.55 1.20 -13.66
N LEU A 119 5.22 2.21 -12.83
CA LEU A 119 5.88 2.40 -11.56
C LEU A 119 5.48 1.32 -10.55
N CYS A 120 4.20 0.96 -10.51
CA CYS A 120 3.71 -0.15 -9.68
C CYS A 120 4.31 -1.49 -10.12
N GLN A 121 4.44 -1.70 -11.43
CA GLN A 121 5.11 -2.88 -11.97
C GLN A 121 6.59 -2.92 -11.58
N TRP A 122 7.31 -1.79 -11.69
CA TRP A 122 8.71 -1.71 -11.26
C TRP A 122 8.87 -1.97 -9.76
N LEU A 123 8.00 -1.42 -8.91
CA LEU A 123 7.99 -1.70 -7.46
C LEU A 123 7.73 -3.18 -7.17
N TYR A 124 6.83 -3.82 -7.92
CA TYR A 124 6.53 -5.24 -7.79
C TYR A 124 7.73 -6.12 -8.19
N ASP A 125 8.38 -5.82 -9.30
CA ASP A 125 9.54 -6.57 -9.81
C ASP A 125 10.75 -6.40 -8.88
N THR A 126 11.00 -5.19 -8.38
CA THR A 126 12.08 -4.91 -7.43
C THR A 126 11.89 -5.62 -6.09
N LEU A 127 10.65 -5.80 -5.61
CA LEU A 127 10.34 -6.61 -4.42
C LEU A 127 10.68 -8.10 -4.60
N GLN A 128 10.73 -8.61 -5.82
CA GLN A 128 11.10 -10.00 -6.12
C GLN A 128 12.60 -10.20 -6.34
N SER A 129 13.36 -9.12 -6.44
CA SER A 129 14.80 -9.18 -6.64
C SER A 129 15.49 -9.91 -5.46
N PRO A 130 16.51 -10.74 -5.71
CA PRO A 130 17.33 -11.31 -4.64
C PRO A 130 18.14 -10.23 -3.88
N ASP A 131 18.43 -9.11 -4.53
CA ASP A 131 19.17 -8.00 -3.95
C ASP A 131 18.38 -7.35 -2.80
N LEU A 132 18.95 -7.36 -1.59
CA LEU A 132 18.33 -6.79 -0.41
C LEU A 132 18.27 -5.27 -0.50
N ASP A 133 19.32 -4.62 -1.01
CA ASP A 133 19.39 -3.16 -1.09
C ASP A 133 18.32 -2.64 -2.07
N LEU A 134 18.07 -3.37 -3.16
CA LEU A 134 17.00 -3.04 -4.10
C LEU A 134 15.60 -3.26 -3.51
N ARG A 135 15.40 -4.33 -2.73
CA ARG A 135 14.12 -4.58 -2.04
C ARG A 135 13.80 -3.55 -0.97
N LEU A 136 14.81 -2.89 -0.39
CA LEU A 136 14.58 -1.81 0.58
C LEU A 136 13.92 -0.58 -0.06
N VAL A 137 14.10 -0.36 -1.38
CA VAL A 137 13.48 0.78 -2.07
C VAL A 137 11.95 0.74 -1.95
N PRO A 138 11.24 -0.27 -2.48
CA PRO A 138 9.79 -0.31 -2.39
C PRO A 138 9.30 -0.40 -0.95
N LEU A 139 10.02 -1.12 -0.06
CA LEU A 139 9.68 -1.24 1.35
C LEU A 139 9.63 0.14 2.05
N SER A 140 10.53 1.06 1.69
CA SER A 140 10.52 2.41 2.23
C SER A 140 9.31 3.26 1.81
N PHE A 141 8.65 2.90 0.71
CA PHE A 141 7.45 3.56 0.19
C PHE A 141 6.13 2.87 0.62
N ILE A 142 6.18 1.76 1.36
CA ILE A 142 4.97 1.05 1.82
C ILE A 142 4.02 1.93 2.64
N PRO A 143 4.48 2.78 3.58
CA PRO A 143 3.58 3.67 4.31
C PRO A 143 2.83 4.63 3.37
N LEU A 144 3.52 5.16 2.35
CA LEU A 144 2.95 6.07 1.36
C LEU A 144 1.93 5.35 0.48
N VAL A 145 2.30 4.20 -0.09
CA VAL A 145 1.41 3.39 -0.94
C VAL A 145 0.17 2.94 -0.16
N SER A 146 0.33 2.52 1.09
CA SER A 146 -0.78 2.11 1.95
C SER A 146 -1.71 3.28 2.26
N GLY A 147 -1.17 4.46 2.57
CA GLY A 147 -1.96 5.66 2.83
C GLY A 147 -2.76 6.11 1.61
N LEU A 148 -2.12 6.14 0.43
CA LEU A 148 -2.77 6.49 -0.83
C LEU A 148 -3.83 5.47 -1.23
N TYR A 149 -3.55 4.17 -1.09
CA TYR A 149 -4.50 3.10 -1.34
C TYR A 149 -5.74 3.25 -0.44
N LEU A 150 -5.55 3.36 0.88
CA LEU A 150 -6.67 3.48 1.82
C LEU A 150 -7.48 4.75 1.57
N SER A 151 -6.83 5.90 1.37
CA SER A 151 -7.51 7.16 1.05
C SER A 151 -8.38 7.03 -0.20
N ARG A 152 -7.85 6.46 -1.29
CA ARG A 152 -8.58 6.30 -2.56
C ARG A 152 -9.70 5.26 -2.51
N VAL A 153 -9.51 4.18 -1.74
CA VAL A 153 -10.56 3.17 -1.51
C VAL A 153 -11.73 3.77 -0.72
N ILE A 154 -11.45 4.62 0.27
CA ILE A 154 -12.48 5.21 1.14
C ILE A 154 -13.20 6.37 0.43
N SER A 155 -12.51 7.20 -0.34
CA SER A 155 -13.08 8.33 -1.08
C SER A 155 -13.86 7.95 -2.35
N GLY A 156 -14.00 6.65 -2.62
CA GLY A 156 -14.50 6.12 -3.87
C GLY A 156 -16.01 6.14 -4.05
N ASP A 157 -16.57 7.19 -4.63
CA ASP A 157 -18.02 7.32 -4.88
C ASP A 157 -18.44 6.71 -6.24
N GLY A 158 -18.21 5.41 -6.41
CA GLY A 158 -18.76 4.59 -7.50
C GLY A 158 -18.01 4.58 -8.84
N ALA A 159 -17.08 5.51 -9.08
CA ALA A 159 -16.25 5.59 -10.29
C ALA A 159 -14.74 5.45 -9.99
N THR A 160 -14.37 4.60 -9.03
CA THR A 160 -12.97 4.48 -8.61
C THR A 160 -12.09 3.93 -9.72
N PRO A 161 -10.95 4.59 -10.01
CA PRO A 161 -9.94 3.98 -10.85
C PRO A 161 -9.45 2.67 -10.19
N SER A 162 -9.08 1.69 -11.03
CA SER A 162 -8.51 0.45 -10.52
C SER A 162 -7.25 0.76 -9.70
N LEU A 163 -7.17 0.21 -8.48
CA LEU A 163 -5.98 0.30 -7.61
C LEU A 163 -5.18 -1.01 -7.59
N ALA A 164 -5.35 -1.84 -8.63
CA ALA A 164 -4.78 -3.18 -8.71
C ALA A 164 -3.24 -3.20 -8.66
N GLY A 165 -2.57 -2.11 -9.10
CA GLY A 165 -1.12 -1.97 -9.00
C GLY A 165 -0.65 -1.84 -7.55
N PHE A 166 -1.31 -0.99 -6.76
CA PHE A 166 -1.02 -0.87 -5.33
C PHE A 166 -1.34 -2.16 -4.57
N GLU A 167 -2.47 -2.80 -4.89
CA GLU A 167 -2.83 -4.10 -4.31
C GLU A 167 -1.76 -5.16 -4.62
N ALA A 168 -1.26 -5.21 -5.85
CA ALA A 168 -0.22 -6.16 -6.24
C ALA A 168 1.09 -5.95 -5.46
N VAL A 169 1.51 -4.69 -5.25
CA VAL A 169 2.70 -4.35 -4.46
C VAL A 169 2.53 -4.77 -2.99
N LEU A 170 1.39 -4.43 -2.36
CA LEU A 170 1.12 -4.81 -0.98
C LEU A 170 1.02 -6.32 -0.80
N LEU A 171 0.37 -7.00 -1.75
CA LEU A 171 0.25 -8.45 -1.75
C LEU A 171 1.60 -9.13 -1.99
N ALA A 172 2.49 -8.55 -2.79
CA ALA A 172 3.84 -9.05 -2.99
C ALA A 172 4.62 -9.05 -1.67
N VAL A 173 4.59 -7.94 -0.92
CA VAL A 173 5.23 -7.84 0.40
C VAL A 173 4.64 -8.85 1.38
N TYR A 174 3.32 -8.94 1.47
CA TYR A 174 2.68 -9.93 2.33
C TYR A 174 3.10 -11.36 1.96
N SER A 175 3.09 -11.68 0.66
CA SER A 175 3.44 -13.02 0.18
C SER A 175 4.90 -13.37 0.43
N SER A 176 5.84 -12.41 0.33
CA SER A 176 7.25 -12.65 0.57
C SER A 176 7.52 -12.92 2.06
N GLU A 177 6.88 -12.18 2.95
CA GLU A 177 6.96 -12.40 4.41
C GLU A 177 6.36 -13.75 4.83
N VAL A 178 5.18 -14.09 4.32
CA VAL A 178 4.53 -15.38 4.63
C VAL A 178 5.38 -16.55 4.14
N LYS A 179 5.98 -16.44 2.95
CA LYS A 179 6.91 -17.44 2.41
C LYS A 179 8.18 -17.55 3.24
N ALA A 180 8.78 -16.42 3.62
CA ALA A 180 10.00 -16.40 4.45
C ALA A 180 9.80 -17.11 5.80
N ARG A 181 8.58 -17.06 6.34
CA ARG A 181 8.22 -17.71 7.61
C ARG A 181 7.71 -19.15 7.44
N ALA A 182 7.53 -19.64 6.22
CA ALA A 182 6.89 -20.94 5.93
C ALA A 182 5.54 -21.11 6.66
N GLY A 183 4.76 -20.02 6.78
CA GLY A 183 3.49 -20.01 7.51
C GLY A 183 3.61 -20.08 9.05
N ARG A 184 4.82 -19.97 9.61
CA ARG A 184 5.02 -19.95 11.07
C ARG A 184 4.73 -18.58 11.67
N PRO A 185 4.04 -18.51 12.82
CA PRO A 185 3.80 -17.24 13.50
C PRO A 185 5.09 -16.65 14.07
N VAL A 186 5.08 -15.33 14.31
CA VAL A 186 6.10 -14.66 15.13
C VAL A 186 5.86 -15.07 16.57
N LEU A 187 6.83 -15.71 17.22
CA LEU A 187 6.78 -15.99 18.66
C LEU A 187 7.75 -15.07 19.39
N ILE A 188 7.28 -14.44 20.46
CA ILE A 188 8.09 -13.61 21.35
C ILE A 188 7.97 -14.22 22.74
N SER A 189 9.09 -14.57 23.36
CA SER A 189 9.14 -15.02 24.75
C SER A 189 9.08 -13.80 25.68
N ILE A 190 8.09 -13.76 26.56
CA ILE A 190 7.99 -12.72 27.59
C ILE A 190 9.03 -13.03 28.67
N PRO A 191 10.00 -12.14 28.96
CA PRO A 191 10.98 -12.39 30.00
C PRO A 191 10.32 -12.38 31.37
N ASP A 192 10.72 -13.33 32.22
CA ASP A 192 10.26 -13.45 33.60
C ASP A 192 11.43 -13.09 34.54
N LEU A 193 11.17 -12.23 35.52
CA LEU A 193 12.15 -11.80 36.52
C LEU A 193 12.44 -12.89 37.56
N SER A 194 11.57 -13.89 37.68
CA SER A 194 11.82 -15.06 38.55
C SER A 194 12.94 -15.97 38.00
N LEU A 195 13.32 -15.79 36.73
CA LEU A 195 14.35 -16.55 36.05
C LEU A 195 15.61 -15.69 35.85
N PRO A 196 16.81 -16.30 35.94
CA PRO A 196 18.02 -15.59 35.60
C PRO A 196 17.99 -15.18 34.13
N SER A 197 18.41 -13.96 33.87
CA SER A 197 18.55 -13.38 32.54
C SER A 197 19.94 -12.80 32.37
N LEU A 198 20.29 -12.40 31.15
CA LEU A 198 21.58 -11.77 30.85
C LEU A 198 21.86 -10.53 31.72
N TYR A 199 20.81 -9.86 32.22
CA TYR A 199 20.90 -8.62 32.98
C TYR A 199 20.56 -8.76 34.46
N HIS A 200 20.10 -9.93 34.93
CA HIS A 200 19.63 -10.10 36.30
C HIS A 200 19.72 -11.56 36.78
N THR A 201 20.08 -11.75 38.04
CA THR A 201 19.94 -13.02 38.78
C THR A 201 19.05 -12.77 40.01
N PRO A 202 18.03 -13.61 40.24
CA PRO A 202 17.05 -13.44 41.31
C PRO A 202 17.60 -13.67 42.71
#